data_AF-A0A4V0I6E8-F1
#
_entry.id   AF-A0A4V0I6E8-F1
#
_cell.length_a   1.000
_cell.length_b   1.000
_cell.length_c   1.000
_cell.angle_alpha   90.00
_cell.angle_beta   90.00
_cell.angle_gamma   90.00
#
_symmetry.space_group_name_H-M   'P 1'
#
loop_
_entity.id
_entity.type
_entity.pdbx_description
1 polymer ?
#
loop_
_entity_poly.entity_id
_entity_poly.type
_entity_poly.pdbx_seq_one_letter_code
_entity_poly.pdbx_strand_id
1 'polypeptide(L)'
;MGRELRHGGKWYLYRNRRVNGQPRKEYLAAQNDPLVAGFGALMAHDLDRLQRRQAKLRRLTRKHRARFRNRVDGVLAVARDANAELRTVADGILYALGFHKHHRGEWRMRRDLAALTSAINELQKRAAGPSPAVKYDAPAGDAEAVEVFAKARAGDPGAIEKVHALVRDRKWVTWIGDLGRQATHQLVHAAGGGDPVWKAGIAEKANALRQELLGDRPTVLEEVLARRVVNGWLATHALELELTVRPPSAPRDRAHLDAALTRAQTRLSEAVRELARVRRLQTPTILAQLNVAASQTVVNGSGSGATAQV
;
A
#
# COMPACT_ATOMS: atom_id res chain seq x y z
N MET A 1 39.11 13.21 13.89
CA MET A 1 39.69 13.69 15.15
C MET A 1 38.67 13.54 16.26
N GLY A 2 39.12 13.31 17.49
CA GLY A 2 38.28 13.25 18.69
C GLY A 2 38.90 14.08 19.81
N ARG A 3 38.14 14.27 20.89
CA ARG A 3 38.60 14.92 22.12
C ARG A 3 38.39 13.96 23.27
N GLU A 4 39.37 13.86 24.18
CA GLU A 4 39.32 12.95 25.32
C GLU A 4 39.80 13.68 26.58
N LEU A 5 39.09 13.46 27.69
CA LEU A 5 39.49 13.92 29.02
C LEU A 5 40.39 12.84 29.62
N ARG A 6 41.63 13.19 29.99
CA ARG A 6 42.57 12.24 30.61
C ARG A 6 42.79 12.55 32.09
N HIS A 7 43.49 11.62 32.75
CA HIS A 7 43.89 11.74 34.14
C HIS A 7 44.64 13.06 34.37
N GLY A 8 44.18 13.86 35.33
CA GLY A 8 44.63 15.24 35.55
C GLY A 8 43.69 16.33 34.99
N GLY A 9 42.50 15.98 34.49
CA GLY A 9 41.46 16.94 34.10
C GLY A 9 41.73 17.71 32.81
N LYS A 10 42.77 17.35 32.06
CA LYS A 10 43.18 18.02 30.82
C LYS A 10 42.49 17.38 29.62
N TRP A 11 41.94 18.22 28.74
CA TRP A 11 41.43 17.80 27.44
C TRP A 11 42.54 17.71 26.41
N TYR A 12 42.55 16.60 25.67
CA TYR A 12 43.47 16.37 24.57
C TYR A 12 42.71 16.21 23.26
N LEU A 13 43.18 16.91 22.22
CA LEU A 13 42.76 16.68 20.84
C LEU A 13 43.59 15.54 20.26
N TYR A 14 42.93 14.55 19.66
CA TYR A 14 43.63 13.42 19.05
C TYR A 14 43.08 13.10 17.66
N ARG A 15 43.92 12.48 16.83
CA ARG A 15 43.49 11.78 15.61
C ARG A 15 43.74 10.28 15.77
N ASN A 16 42.86 9.47 15.22
CA ASN A 16 43.11 8.04 15.11
C ASN A 16 43.96 7.81 13.87
N ARG A 17 45.11 7.16 14.02
CA ARG A 17 45.99 6.74 12.92
C ARG A 17 46.22 5.23 13.05
N ARG A 18 46.31 4.51 11.92
CA ARG A 18 46.73 3.11 11.93
C ARG A 18 48.25 3.04 11.89
N VAL A 19 48.86 2.34 12.84
CA VAL A 19 50.29 2.02 12.86
C VAL A 19 50.39 0.51 12.90
N ASN A 20 50.98 -0.10 11.87
CA ASN A 20 51.05 -1.55 11.68
C ASN A 20 49.67 -2.24 11.77
N GLY A 21 48.66 -1.66 11.10
CA GLY A 21 47.29 -2.19 11.08
C GLY A 21 46.45 -1.93 12.33
N GLN A 22 47.07 -1.57 13.47
CA GLN A 22 46.38 -1.29 14.72
C GLN A 22 46.00 0.19 14.85
N PRO A 23 44.77 0.53 15.30
CA PRO A 23 44.38 1.90 15.57
C PRO A 23 45.10 2.44 16.83
N ARG A 24 45.86 3.52 16.67
CA ARG A 24 46.52 4.28 17.75
C ARG A 24 45.99 5.71 17.78
N LYS A 25 45.88 6.29 18.97
CA LYS A 25 45.54 7.71 19.17
C LYS A 25 46.83 8.53 19.14
N GLU A 26 46.90 9.47 18.22
CA GLU A 26 47.98 10.46 18.11
C GLU A 26 47.46 11.79 18.66
N TYR A 27 48.07 12.28 19.73
CA TYR A 27 47.67 13.51 20.41
C TYR A 27 48.31 14.72 19.73
N LEU A 28 47.48 15.67 19.32
CA LEU A 28 47.89 16.81 18.50
C LEU A 28 48.08 18.08 19.32
N ALA A 29 47.30 18.25 20.39
CA ALA A 29 47.39 19.41 21.28
C ALA A 29 46.76 19.11 22.64
N ALA A 30 47.31 19.72 23.70
CA ALA A 30 46.69 19.83 25.02
C ALA A 30 46.07 21.22 25.20
N GLN A 31 44.97 21.32 25.96
CA GLN A 31 44.24 22.58 26.15
C GLN A 31 45.09 23.71 26.76
N ASN A 32 46.09 23.38 27.58
CA ASN A 32 46.94 24.34 28.29
C ASN A 32 48.42 24.23 27.88
N ASP A 33 48.70 23.85 26.63
CA ASP A 33 50.08 23.76 26.14
C ASP A 33 50.68 25.18 26.01
N PRO A 34 51.74 25.52 26.79
CA PRO A 34 52.34 26.86 26.75
C PRO A 34 53.00 27.18 25.40
N LEU A 35 53.46 26.17 24.66
CA LEU A 35 54.15 26.34 23.38
C LEU A 35 53.19 26.67 22.24
N VAL A 36 51.90 26.39 22.42
CA VAL A 36 50.85 26.65 21.43
C VAL A 36 49.65 27.30 22.10
N ALA A 37 49.92 28.35 22.88
CA ALA A 37 48.94 29.04 23.70
C ALA A 37 47.68 29.39 22.88
N GLY A 38 46.56 28.72 23.19
CA GLY A 38 45.25 28.93 22.57
C GLY A 38 44.91 28.07 21.35
N PHE A 39 45.87 27.45 20.65
CA PHE A 39 45.59 26.65 19.45
C PHE A 39 44.77 25.40 19.74
N GLY A 40 45.08 24.69 20.83
CA GLY A 40 44.32 23.51 21.27
C GLY A 40 42.86 23.86 21.59
N ALA A 41 42.62 25.01 22.20
CA ALA A 41 41.27 25.49 22.52
C ALA A 41 40.49 25.90 21.26
N LEU A 42 41.14 26.63 20.33
CA LEU A 42 40.55 27.01 19.04
C LEU A 42 40.18 25.78 18.20
N MET A 43 41.10 24.81 18.06
CA MET A 43 40.86 23.57 17.32
C MET A 43 39.78 22.69 17.96
N ALA A 44 39.70 22.66 19.30
CA ALA A 44 38.64 21.96 19.99
C ALA A 44 37.27 22.62 19.72
N HIS A 45 37.20 23.95 19.75
CA HIS A 45 35.98 24.69 19.42
C HIS A 45 35.53 24.46 17.96
N ASP A 46 36.46 24.47 17.01
CA ASP A 46 36.16 24.19 15.60
C ASP A 46 35.74 22.75 15.36
N LEU A 47 36.39 21.79 16.03
CA LEU A 47 35.97 20.38 16.01
C LEU A 47 34.54 20.25 16.55
N ASP A 48 34.22 20.87 17.68
CA ASP A 48 32.88 20.85 18.27
C ASP A 48 31.85 21.46 17.31
N ARG A 49 32.18 22.58 16.63
CA ARG A 49 31.33 23.21 15.60
C ARG A 49 31.08 22.28 14.42
N LEU A 50 32.12 21.60 13.93
CA LEU A 50 32.02 20.63 12.83
C LEU A 50 31.21 19.41 13.24
N GLN A 51 31.43 18.86 14.44
CA GLN A 51 30.67 17.73 14.97
C GLN A 51 29.19 18.07 15.14
N ARG A 52 28.86 19.26 15.68
CA ARG A 52 27.47 19.74 15.78
C ARG A 52 26.83 19.89 14.41
N ARG A 53 27.55 20.45 13.42
CA ARG A 53 27.07 20.54 12.03
C ARG A 53 26.84 19.15 11.42
N GLN A 54 27.77 18.21 11.57
CA GLN A 54 27.62 16.83 11.11
C GLN A 54 26.46 16.11 11.79
N ALA A 55 26.30 16.28 13.11
CA ALA A 55 25.19 15.70 13.86
C ALA A 55 23.85 16.27 13.40
N LYS A 56 23.77 17.59 13.17
CA LYS A 56 22.59 18.26 12.60
C LYS A 56 22.26 17.71 11.22
N LEU A 57 23.25 17.58 10.33
CA LEU A 57 23.07 16.99 9.00
C LEU A 57 22.58 15.54 9.10
N ARG A 58 23.21 14.69 9.92
CA ARG A 58 22.75 13.30 10.15
C ARG A 58 21.32 13.23 10.67
N ARG A 59 20.93 14.12 11.59
CA ARG A 59 19.55 14.22 12.10
C ARG A 59 18.57 14.60 10.99
N LEU A 60 18.92 15.59 10.16
CA LEU A 60 18.10 16.01 9.03
C LEU A 60 17.98 14.89 7.98
N THR A 61 19.07 14.21 7.64
CA THR A 61 19.06 13.06 6.72
C THR A 61 18.19 11.92 7.26
N ARG A 62 18.32 11.57 8.55
CA ARG A 62 17.46 10.55 9.19
C ARG A 62 15.99 10.95 9.14
N LYS A 63 15.67 12.22 9.46
CA LYS A 63 14.30 12.75 9.40
C LYS A 63 13.74 12.69 7.98
N HIS A 64 14.54 13.03 6.98
CA HIS A 64 14.15 12.95 5.57
C HIS A 64 13.88 11.50 5.15
N ARG A 65 14.78 10.56 5.47
CA ARG A 65 14.60 9.13 5.18
C ARG A 65 13.37 8.54 5.85
N ALA A 66 13.15 8.86 7.14
CA ALA A 66 11.97 8.41 7.86
C ALA A 66 10.68 8.92 7.21
N ARG A 67 10.62 10.21 6.82
CA ARG A 67 9.48 10.78 6.10
C ARG A 67 9.22 10.10 4.76
N PHE A 68 10.28 9.80 4.00
CA PHE A 68 10.19 9.09 2.73
C PHE A 68 9.59 7.69 2.93
N ARG A 69 10.15 6.89 3.85
CA ARG A 69 9.66 5.53 4.14
C ARG A 69 8.23 5.55 4.63
N ASN A 70 7.88 6.42 5.57
CA ASN A 70 6.52 6.54 6.09
C ASN A 70 5.50 6.86 4.99
N ARG A 71 5.90 7.59 3.93
CA ARG A 71 5.02 7.87 2.79
C ARG A 71 4.79 6.64 1.92
N VAL A 72 5.88 5.95 1.56
CA VAL A 72 5.81 4.70 0.77
C VAL A 72 5.01 3.64 1.52
N ASP A 73 5.33 3.46 2.80
CA ASP A 73 4.66 2.50 3.67
C ASP A 73 3.20 2.90 3.92
N GLY A 74 2.90 4.20 4.00
CA GLY A 74 1.54 4.72 4.11
C GLY A 74 0.67 4.36 2.90
N VAL A 75 1.15 4.62 1.68
CA VAL A 75 0.43 4.24 0.44
C VAL A 75 0.21 2.73 0.39
N LEU A 76 1.23 1.94 0.70
CA LEU A 76 1.12 0.48 0.70
C LEU A 76 0.21 -0.07 1.79
N ALA A 77 0.25 0.49 2.99
CA ALA A 77 -0.59 0.05 4.09
C ALA A 77 -2.06 0.29 3.74
N VAL A 78 -2.40 1.50 3.30
CA VAL A 78 -3.76 1.83 2.85
C VAL A 78 -4.19 0.90 1.71
N ALA A 79 -3.33 0.67 0.70
CA ALA A 79 -3.65 -0.21 -0.42
C ALA A 79 -3.83 -1.67 0.00
N ARG A 80 -3.02 -2.15 0.95
CA ARG A 80 -3.09 -3.51 1.48
C ARG A 80 -4.38 -3.69 2.27
N ASP A 81 -4.68 -2.79 3.18
CA ASP A 81 -5.80 -2.90 4.11
C ASP A 81 -7.13 -2.79 3.32
N ALA A 82 -7.21 -1.82 2.41
CA ALA A 82 -8.28 -1.70 1.44
C ALA A 82 -8.55 -2.98 0.63
N ASN A 83 -7.49 -3.55 0.05
CA ASN A 83 -7.63 -4.74 -0.79
C ASN A 83 -7.93 -5.99 0.04
N ALA A 84 -7.51 -6.07 1.31
CA ALA A 84 -7.80 -7.20 2.18
C ALA A 84 -9.30 -7.29 2.50
N GLU A 85 -9.94 -6.17 2.82
CA GLU A 85 -11.38 -6.11 3.08
C GLU A 85 -12.18 -6.44 1.82
N LEU A 86 -11.86 -5.78 0.70
CA LEU A 86 -12.54 -6.05 -0.58
C LEU A 86 -12.33 -7.49 -1.07
N ARG A 87 -11.15 -8.07 -0.81
CA ARG A 87 -10.88 -9.48 -1.11
C ARG A 87 -11.75 -10.39 -0.27
N THR A 88 -11.87 -10.14 1.03
CA THR A 88 -12.73 -10.93 1.92
C THR A 88 -14.18 -10.90 1.45
N VAL A 89 -14.69 -9.73 1.06
CA VAL A 89 -16.05 -9.58 0.51
C VAL A 89 -16.19 -10.34 -0.81
N ALA A 90 -15.25 -10.16 -1.76
CA ALA A 90 -15.29 -10.85 -3.04
C ALA A 90 -15.23 -12.38 -2.90
N ASP A 91 -14.33 -12.86 -2.04
CA ASP A 91 -14.20 -14.28 -1.72
C ASP A 91 -15.53 -14.79 -1.12
N GLY A 92 -16.14 -14.06 -0.19
CA GLY A 92 -17.42 -14.42 0.43
C GLY A 92 -18.59 -14.50 -0.55
N ILE A 93 -18.69 -13.55 -1.49
CA ILE A 93 -19.69 -13.60 -2.56
C ILE A 93 -19.48 -14.84 -3.43
N LEU A 94 -18.23 -15.11 -3.84
CA LEU A 94 -17.91 -16.30 -4.64
C LEU A 94 -18.25 -17.59 -3.90
N TYR A 95 -17.95 -17.67 -2.60
CA TYR A 95 -18.35 -18.80 -1.78
C TYR A 95 -19.87 -18.96 -1.73
N ALA A 96 -20.62 -17.89 -1.48
CA ALA A 96 -22.09 -17.93 -1.45
C ALA A 96 -22.72 -18.35 -2.79
N LEU A 97 -22.06 -18.04 -3.91
CA LEU A 97 -22.45 -18.49 -5.25
C LEU A 97 -22.01 -19.95 -5.56
N GLY A 98 -21.47 -20.67 -4.58
CA GLY A 98 -21.06 -22.06 -4.72
C GLY A 98 -19.67 -22.25 -5.30
N PHE A 99 -18.86 -21.21 -5.47
CA PHE A 99 -17.47 -21.35 -5.87
C PHE A 99 -16.58 -21.66 -4.67
N HIS A 100 -15.45 -22.32 -4.92
CA HIS A 100 -14.40 -22.53 -3.93
C HIS A 100 -13.03 -22.27 -4.55
N LYS A 101 -12.08 -21.87 -3.70
CA LYS A 101 -10.70 -21.66 -4.10
C LYS A 101 -9.93 -22.98 -4.01
N HIS A 102 -9.46 -23.47 -5.15
CA HIS A 102 -8.57 -24.61 -5.27
C HIS A 102 -7.19 -24.27 -4.67
N HIS A 103 -6.42 -25.28 -4.23
CA HIS A 103 -5.10 -25.08 -3.61
C HIS A 103 -4.11 -24.30 -4.50
N ARG A 104 -4.32 -24.31 -5.82
CA ARG A 104 -3.54 -23.53 -6.81
C ARG A 104 -4.03 -22.10 -7.02
N GLY A 105 -4.98 -21.63 -6.20
CA GLY A 105 -5.58 -20.30 -6.30
C GLY A 105 -6.70 -20.17 -7.36
N GLU A 106 -7.08 -21.27 -8.02
CA GLU A 106 -8.14 -21.25 -9.01
C GLU A 106 -9.53 -21.34 -8.38
N TRP A 107 -10.46 -20.47 -8.78
CA TRP A 107 -11.87 -20.64 -8.38
C TRP A 107 -12.54 -21.72 -9.22
N ARG A 108 -13.28 -22.62 -8.57
CA ARG A 108 -14.03 -23.71 -9.20
C ARG A 108 -15.42 -23.80 -8.59
N MET A 109 -16.45 -24.03 -9.41
CA MET A 109 -17.81 -24.24 -8.91
C MET A 109 -17.88 -25.60 -8.18
N ARG A 110 -18.39 -25.60 -6.95
CA ARG A 110 -18.73 -26.83 -6.22
C ARG A 110 -20.05 -27.37 -6.73
N ARG A 111 -20.15 -28.69 -6.84
CA ARG A 111 -21.39 -29.39 -7.18
C ARG A 111 -22.26 -29.71 -5.95
N ASP A 112 -21.79 -29.39 -4.75
CA ASP A 112 -22.37 -29.89 -3.50
C ASP A 112 -22.64 -28.76 -2.49
N LEU A 113 -23.88 -28.71 -1.98
CA LEU A 113 -24.45 -27.69 -1.09
C LEU A 113 -23.93 -27.80 0.35
N ALA A 114 -23.58 -28.99 0.84
CA ALA A 114 -23.11 -29.17 2.22
C ALA A 114 -21.79 -28.43 2.49
N ALA A 115 -20.95 -28.33 1.46
CA ALA A 115 -19.65 -27.70 1.55
C ALA A 115 -19.72 -26.15 1.55
N LEU A 116 -20.83 -25.57 1.07
CA LEU A 116 -21.11 -24.13 1.06
C LEU A 116 -21.24 -23.57 2.49
N THR A 117 -22.01 -24.26 3.34
CA THR A 117 -22.23 -23.87 4.75
C THR A 117 -20.93 -23.80 5.54
N SER A 118 -20.02 -24.75 5.35
CA SER A 118 -18.71 -24.76 6.01
C SER A 118 -17.83 -23.57 5.61
N ALA A 119 -17.84 -23.19 4.32
CA ALA A 119 -17.07 -22.04 3.84
C ALA A 119 -17.59 -20.69 4.36
N ILE A 120 -18.91 -20.53 4.47
CA ILE A 120 -19.53 -19.34 5.08
C ILE A 120 -19.09 -19.20 6.55
N ASN A 121 -19.10 -20.30 7.30
CA ASN A 121 -18.69 -20.28 8.72
C ASN A 121 -17.20 -19.93 8.90
N GLU A 122 -16.30 -20.36 8.01
CA GLU A 122 -14.89 -19.96 8.04
C GLU A 122 -14.70 -18.45 7.79
N LEU A 123 -15.46 -17.87 6.85
CA LEU A 123 -15.40 -16.43 6.58
C LEU A 123 -15.89 -15.62 7.77
N GLN A 124 -17.00 -16.03 8.40
CA GLN A 124 -17.50 -15.37 9.60
C GLN A 124 -16.47 -15.38 10.73
N LYS A 125 -15.75 -16.49 10.94
CA LYS A 125 -14.65 -16.56 11.92
C LYS A 125 -13.50 -15.61 11.59
N ARG A 126 -13.16 -15.42 10.31
CA ARG A 126 -12.11 -14.46 9.89
C ARG A 126 -12.57 -13.01 10.03
N ALA A 127 -13.86 -12.74 9.81
CA ALA A 127 -14.46 -11.43 9.96
C ALA A 127 -14.53 -10.96 11.43
N ALA A 128 -14.52 -11.88 12.39
CA ALA A 128 -14.50 -11.59 13.83
C ALA A 128 -13.14 -11.07 14.38
N GLY A 129 -12.20 -10.73 13.50
CA GLY A 129 -10.92 -10.10 13.85
C GLY A 129 -11.05 -8.64 14.32
N PRO A 130 -9.93 -8.00 14.73
CA PRO A 130 -9.92 -6.77 15.51
C PRO A 130 -10.55 -5.56 14.78
N SER A 131 -10.89 -4.55 15.59
CA SER A 131 -11.58 -3.31 15.23
C SER A 131 -11.21 -2.70 13.87
N PRO A 132 -12.18 -2.04 13.20
CA PRO A 132 -11.99 -1.51 11.86
C PRO A 132 -10.77 -0.58 11.79
N ALA A 133 -9.90 -0.81 10.79
CA ALA A 133 -8.68 -0.04 10.59
C ALA A 133 -8.95 1.43 10.24
N VAL A 134 -10.17 1.76 9.81
CA VAL A 134 -10.59 3.09 9.39
C VAL A 134 -11.51 3.71 10.44
N LYS A 135 -11.06 4.83 11.02
CA LYS A 135 -11.88 5.67 11.89
C LYS A 135 -12.65 6.68 11.04
N TYR A 136 -13.98 6.60 11.03
CA TYR A 136 -14.85 7.48 10.25
C TYR A 136 -15.31 8.69 11.03
N ASP A 137 -14.83 9.87 10.68
CA ASP A 137 -15.32 11.12 11.27
C ASP A 137 -16.59 11.61 10.54
N ALA A 138 -17.51 12.19 11.31
CA ALA A 138 -18.69 12.83 10.78
C ALA A 138 -18.31 14.00 9.85
N PRO A 139 -19.15 14.38 8.87
CA PRO A 139 -18.87 15.49 7.98
C PRO A 139 -18.60 16.79 8.76
N ALA A 140 -17.60 17.55 8.33
CA ALA A 140 -17.36 18.88 8.87
C ALA A 140 -18.61 19.75 8.62
N GLY A 141 -19.29 20.17 9.70
CA GLY A 141 -20.52 20.95 9.64
C GLY A 141 -21.74 20.27 10.27
N ASP A 142 -21.66 18.97 10.59
CA ASP A 142 -22.74 18.22 11.23
C ASP A 142 -22.42 17.98 12.72
N ALA A 143 -22.63 19.02 13.53
CA ALA A 143 -22.29 19.00 14.96
C ALA A 143 -23.00 17.88 15.72
N GLU A 144 -24.24 17.58 15.37
CA GLU A 144 -25.02 16.49 15.95
C GLU A 144 -24.36 15.14 15.66
N ALA A 145 -23.98 14.87 14.40
CA ALA A 145 -23.30 13.64 14.06
C ALA A 145 -21.94 13.50 14.74
N VAL A 146 -21.17 14.59 14.85
CA VAL A 146 -19.89 14.59 15.57
C VAL A 146 -20.08 14.14 17.02
N GLU A 147 -21.08 14.71 17.71
CA GLU A 147 -21.38 14.36 19.10
C GLU A 147 -21.89 12.92 19.23
N VAL A 148 -22.84 12.51 18.39
CA VAL A 148 -23.41 11.16 18.40
C VAL A 148 -22.34 10.11 18.10
N PHE A 149 -21.43 10.37 17.16
CA PHE A 149 -20.33 9.47 16.84
C PHE A 149 -19.33 9.38 17.99
N ALA A 150 -19.03 10.49 18.66
CA ALA A 150 -18.17 10.50 19.84
C ALA A 150 -18.76 9.65 20.99
N LYS A 151 -20.06 9.79 21.27
CA LYS A 151 -20.78 9.00 22.28
C LYS A 151 -20.83 7.51 21.91
N ALA A 152 -21.14 7.18 20.67
CA ALA A 152 -21.17 5.79 20.20
C ALA A 152 -19.79 5.11 20.33
N ARG A 153 -18.71 5.83 20.00
CA ARG A 153 -17.33 5.33 20.16
C ARG A 153 -16.91 5.18 21.63
N ALA A 154 -17.52 5.94 22.54
CA ALA A 154 -17.33 5.78 23.98
C ALA A 154 -18.12 4.59 24.56
N GLY A 155 -18.91 3.88 23.73
CA GLY A 155 -19.67 2.70 24.14
C GLY A 155 -21.09 3.01 24.64
N ASP A 156 -21.62 4.22 24.41
CA ASP A 156 -23.00 4.56 24.76
C ASP A 156 -23.99 3.75 23.89
N PRO A 157 -24.81 2.84 24.46
CA PRO A 157 -25.75 2.02 23.70
C PRO A 157 -26.82 2.84 22.98
N GLY A 158 -27.29 3.94 23.60
CA GLY A 158 -28.31 4.80 23.02
C GLY A 158 -27.79 5.63 21.85
N ALA A 159 -26.47 5.85 21.79
CA ALA A 159 -25.84 6.55 20.68
C ALA A 159 -25.74 5.66 19.42
N ILE A 160 -25.63 4.33 19.54
CA ILE A 160 -25.54 3.42 18.39
C ILE A 160 -26.83 3.46 17.56
N GLU A 161 -28.00 3.39 18.19
CA GLU A 161 -29.29 3.51 17.51
C GLU A 161 -29.45 4.86 16.82
N LYS A 162 -28.97 5.94 17.46
CA LYS A 162 -28.92 7.27 16.84
C LYS A 162 -27.97 7.32 15.64
N VAL A 163 -26.81 6.67 15.70
CA VAL A 163 -25.93 6.53 14.52
C VAL A 163 -26.66 5.81 13.38
N HIS A 164 -27.36 4.71 13.67
CA HIS A 164 -28.13 3.99 12.66
C HIS A 164 -29.21 4.86 12.01
N ALA A 165 -29.95 5.63 12.81
CA ALA A 165 -30.96 6.58 12.33
C ALA A 165 -30.31 7.66 11.45
N LEU A 166 -29.26 8.34 11.93
CA LEU A 166 -28.55 9.37 11.17
C LEU A 166 -28.01 8.84 9.84
N VAL A 167 -27.43 7.64 9.84
CA VAL A 167 -26.90 7.02 8.61
C VAL A 167 -28.00 6.75 7.59
N ARG A 168 -29.18 6.33 8.04
CA ARG A 168 -30.34 6.09 7.18
C ARG A 168 -30.92 7.39 6.65
N ASP A 169 -31.21 8.34 7.55
CA ASP A 169 -31.90 9.59 7.24
C ASP A 169 -31.08 10.47 6.31
N ARG A 170 -29.76 10.55 6.56
CA ARG A 170 -28.83 11.34 5.73
C ARG A 170 -28.32 10.57 4.51
N LYS A 171 -28.81 9.35 4.28
CA LYS A 171 -28.41 8.44 3.19
C LYS A 171 -26.89 8.23 3.12
N TRP A 172 -26.25 8.19 4.29
CA TRP A 172 -24.80 8.01 4.40
C TRP A 172 -24.34 6.58 4.17
N VAL A 173 -25.24 5.63 3.92
CA VAL A 173 -24.88 4.23 3.61
C VAL A 173 -23.87 4.15 2.46
N THR A 174 -24.05 4.95 1.40
CA THR A 174 -23.14 5.01 0.24
C THR A 174 -21.84 5.77 0.52
N TRP A 175 -21.76 6.45 1.67
CA TRP A 175 -20.60 7.22 2.09
C TRP A 175 -19.80 6.47 3.17
N ILE A 176 -20.40 6.14 4.30
CA ILE A 176 -19.76 5.44 5.44
C ILE A 176 -19.72 3.93 5.23
N GLY A 177 -20.78 3.34 4.66
CA GLY A 177 -20.88 1.89 4.48
C GLY A 177 -20.08 1.35 3.29
N ASP A 178 -19.61 2.24 2.42
CA ASP A 178 -18.86 1.87 1.23
C ASP A 178 -17.34 1.85 1.49
N LEU A 179 -16.87 0.73 2.06
CA LEU A 179 -15.47 0.50 2.38
C LEU A 179 -14.54 0.65 1.17
N GLY A 180 -14.99 0.21 0.00
CA GLY A 180 -14.20 0.31 -1.22
C GLY A 180 -13.96 1.76 -1.64
N ARG A 181 -14.99 2.60 -1.53
CA ARG A 181 -14.90 4.03 -1.86
C ARG A 181 -13.98 4.74 -0.89
N GLN A 182 -14.07 4.38 0.39
CA GLN A 182 -13.26 4.97 1.45
C GLN A 182 -11.80 4.60 1.33
N ALA A 183 -11.52 3.34 1.04
CA ALA A 183 -10.19 2.88 0.63
C ALA A 183 -9.62 3.69 -0.54
N THR A 184 -10.39 3.88 -1.61
CA THR A 184 -9.98 4.70 -2.76
C THR A 184 -9.69 6.12 -2.31
N HIS A 185 -10.57 6.74 -1.51
CA HIS A 185 -10.39 8.10 -1.02
C HIS A 185 -9.10 8.26 -0.19
N GLN A 186 -8.79 7.32 0.71
CA GLN A 186 -7.55 7.33 1.49
C GLN A 186 -6.32 7.17 0.59
N LEU A 187 -6.39 6.34 -0.46
CA LEU A 187 -5.31 6.22 -1.45
C LEU A 187 -5.12 7.50 -2.25
N VAL A 188 -6.20 8.15 -2.68
CA VAL A 188 -6.14 9.46 -3.34
C VAL A 188 -5.49 10.48 -2.42
N HIS A 189 -5.83 10.49 -1.13
CA HIS A 189 -5.22 11.41 -0.18
C HIS A 189 -3.72 11.12 0.00
N ALA A 190 -3.34 9.85 0.12
CA ALA A 190 -1.94 9.43 0.30
C ALA A 190 -1.08 9.72 -0.94
N ALA A 191 -1.58 9.42 -2.15
CA ALA A 191 -0.91 9.71 -3.41
C ALA A 191 -0.90 11.21 -3.74
N GLY A 192 -2.00 11.91 -3.39
CA GLY A 192 -2.21 13.34 -3.53
C GLY A 192 -1.30 14.21 -2.67
N GLY A 193 -0.86 13.68 -1.52
CA GLY A 193 -0.07 14.44 -0.55
C GLY A 193 -0.86 15.63 0.01
N GLY A 194 -0.32 16.84 -0.10
CA GLY A 194 -0.95 18.06 0.37
C GLY A 194 -1.71 18.86 -0.70
N ASP A 195 -1.66 18.43 -1.97
CA ASP A 195 -2.15 19.22 -3.09
C ASP A 195 -3.62 18.90 -3.41
N PRO A 196 -4.56 19.86 -3.23
CA PRO A 196 -5.98 19.63 -3.49
C PRO A 196 -6.29 19.44 -4.98
N VAL A 197 -5.56 20.09 -5.89
CA VAL A 197 -5.77 19.96 -7.34
C VAL A 197 -5.36 18.57 -7.79
N TRP A 198 -4.22 18.08 -7.28
CA TRP A 198 -3.75 16.73 -7.57
C TRP A 198 -4.73 15.67 -7.03
N LYS A 199 -5.25 15.84 -5.81
CA LYS A 199 -6.27 14.95 -5.24
C LYS A 199 -7.54 14.90 -6.09
N ALA A 200 -8.06 16.05 -6.51
CA ALA A 200 -9.25 16.12 -7.36
C ALA A 200 -9.03 15.41 -8.69
N GLY A 201 -7.90 15.67 -9.37
CA GLY A 201 -7.56 15.01 -10.63
C GLY A 201 -7.42 13.49 -10.51
N ILE A 202 -6.75 13.01 -9.45
CA ILE A 202 -6.64 11.56 -9.18
C ILE A 202 -8.03 10.96 -8.91
N ALA A 203 -8.87 11.62 -8.11
CA ALA A 203 -10.21 11.15 -7.80
C ALA A 203 -11.08 11.00 -9.06
N GLU A 204 -11.09 12.01 -9.93
CA GLU A 204 -11.81 11.96 -11.21
C GLU A 204 -11.27 10.84 -12.12
N LYS A 205 -9.95 10.68 -12.21
CA LYS A 205 -9.37 9.59 -13.00
C LYS A 205 -9.73 8.20 -12.44
N ALA A 206 -9.71 8.05 -11.12
CA ALA A 206 -10.10 6.80 -10.45
C ALA A 206 -11.58 6.48 -10.70
N ASN A 207 -12.46 7.48 -10.64
CA ASN A 207 -13.88 7.34 -10.96
C ASN A 207 -14.09 6.95 -12.43
N ALA A 208 -13.43 7.64 -13.36
CA ALA A 208 -13.52 7.34 -14.79
C ALA A 208 -13.07 5.91 -15.10
N LEU A 209 -11.92 5.49 -14.56
CA LEU A 209 -11.41 4.12 -14.72
C LEU A 209 -12.38 3.09 -14.14
N ARG A 210 -13.01 3.39 -12.98
CA ARG A 210 -14.02 2.52 -12.40
C ARG A 210 -15.23 2.36 -13.32
N GLN A 211 -15.73 3.44 -13.90
CA GLN A 211 -16.89 3.39 -14.80
C GLN A 211 -16.59 2.62 -16.08
N GLU A 212 -15.42 2.87 -16.68
CA GLU A 212 -14.93 2.12 -17.83
C GLU A 212 -14.83 0.63 -17.51
N LEU A 213 -14.30 0.29 -16.33
CA LEU A 213 -14.20 -1.11 -15.91
C LEU A 213 -15.56 -1.74 -15.68
N LEU A 214 -16.59 -1.03 -15.20
CA LEU A 214 -17.88 -1.62 -14.83
C LEU A 214 -18.81 -1.89 -16.01
N GLY A 215 -18.82 -1.03 -17.04
CA GLY A 215 -19.80 -1.10 -18.11
C GLY A 215 -21.23 -0.81 -17.63
N ASP A 216 -22.24 -1.17 -18.44
CA ASP A 216 -23.62 -0.68 -18.26
C ASP A 216 -24.40 -1.39 -17.14
N ARG A 217 -24.08 -2.65 -16.84
CA ARG A 217 -24.84 -3.49 -15.89
C ARG A 217 -23.92 -4.33 -15.01
N PRO A 218 -23.06 -3.69 -14.19
CA PRO A 218 -22.13 -4.43 -13.35
C PRO A 218 -22.87 -5.22 -12.27
N THR A 219 -22.40 -6.43 -12.02
CA THR A 219 -22.78 -7.18 -10.82
C THR A 219 -22.09 -6.62 -9.58
N VAL A 220 -22.64 -6.87 -8.38
CA VAL A 220 -22.02 -6.43 -7.11
C VAL A 220 -20.58 -6.94 -6.97
N LEU A 221 -20.32 -8.17 -7.40
CA LEU A 221 -18.97 -8.74 -7.39
C LEU A 221 -18.02 -8.00 -8.34
N GLU A 222 -18.48 -7.64 -9.54
CA GLU A 222 -17.69 -6.83 -10.47
C GLU A 222 -17.43 -5.44 -9.91
N GLU A 223 -18.38 -4.83 -9.20
CA GLU A 223 -18.16 -3.54 -8.53
C GLU A 223 -17.04 -3.59 -7.49
N VAL A 224 -17.06 -4.62 -6.64
CA VAL A 224 -16.01 -4.84 -5.64
C VAL A 224 -14.66 -5.10 -6.31
N LEU A 225 -14.62 -5.93 -7.36
CA LEU A 225 -13.37 -6.26 -8.06
C LEU A 225 -12.82 -5.09 -8.87
N ALA A 226 -13.68 -4.32 -9.56
CA ALA A 226 -13.26 -3.12 -10.28
C ALA A 226 -12.61 -2.10 -9.34
N ARG A 227 -13.17 -1.90 -8.14
CA ARG A 227 -12.55 -1.04 -7.12
C ARG A 227 -11.17 -1.54 -6.68
N ARG A 228 -10.99 -2.86 -6.53
CA ARG A 228 -9.67 -3.44 -6.26
C ARG A 228 -8.67 -3.17 -7.38
N VAL A 229 -9.11 -3.28 -8.64
CA VAL A 229 -8.28 -2.91 -9.81
C VAL A 229 -7.90 -1.43 -9.73
N VAL A 230 -8.85 -0.52 -9.50
CA VAL A 230 -8.59 0.92 -9.38
C VAL A 230 -7.62 1.23 -8.22
N ASN A 231 -7.81 0.62 -7.04
CA ASN A 231 -6.92 0.81 -5.91
C ASN A 231 -5.50 0.27 -6.17
N GLY A 232 -5.38 -0.86 -6.85
CA GLY A 232 -4.09 -1.40 -7.30
C GLY A 232 -3.40 -0.51 -8.32
N TRP A 233 -4.17 0.07 -9.25
CA TRP A 233 -3.70 1.01 -10.27
C TRP A 233 -3.15 2.28 -9.62
N LEU A 234 -3.91 2.88 -8.70
CA LEU A 234 -3.50 4.05 -7.92
C LEU A 234 -2.20 3.81 -7.14
N ALA A 235 -2.13 2.71 -6.40
CA ALA A 235 -0.94 2.38 -5.61
C ALA A 235 0.31 2.17 -6.49
N THR A 236 0.14 1.49 -7.63
CA THR A 236 1.24 1.23 -8.57
C THR A 236 1.78 2.53 -9.15
N HIS A 237 0.91 3.36 -9.74
CA HIS A 237 1.36 4.59 -10.39
C HIS A 237 1.81 5.67 -9.40
N ALA A 238 1.27 5.70 -8.18
CA ALA A 238 1.80 6.59 -7.13
C ALA A 238 3.26 6.24 -6.77
N LEU A 239 3.60 4.94 -6.68
CA LEU A 239 4.96 4.49 -6.38
C LEU A 239 5.91 4.67 -7.57
N GLU A 240 5.45 4.46 -8.81
CA GLU A 240 6.21 4.78 -10.02
C GLU A 240 6.51 6.28 -10.13
N LEU A 241 5.54 7.13 -9.78
CA LEU A 241 5.74 8.58 -9.74
C LEU A 241 6.76 8.98 -8.68
N GLU A 242 6.75 8.36 -7.50
CA GLU A 242 7.79 8.59 -6.49
C GLU A 242 9.18 8.18 -6.99
N LEU A 243 9.29 7.06 -7.73
CA LEU A 243 10.55 6.60 -8.29
C LEU A 243 11.10 7.55 -9.37
N THR A 244 10.21 8.13 -10.19
CA THR A 244 10.58 8.99 -11.32
C THR A 244 10.82 10.44 -10.91
N VAL A 245 9.93 11.03 -10.11
CA VAL A 245 10.00 12.45 -9.70
C VAL A 245 10.96 12.65 -8.53
N ARG A 246 11.06 11.68 -7.62
CA ARG A 246 11.88 11.77 -6.39
C ARG A 246 12.70 10.51 -6.17
N PRO A 247 13.58 10.12 -7.11
CA PRO A 247 14.37 8.91 -7.00
C PRO A 247 15.19 8.91 -5.69
N PRO A 248 15.12 7.84 -4.89
CA PRO A 248 15.88 7.77 -3.65
C PRO A 248 17.38 7.77 -3.94
N SER A 249 18.13 8.68 -3.31
CA SER A 249 19.59 8.76 -3.47
C SER A 249 20.35 7.64 -2.75
N ALA A 250 19.75 7.04 -1.74
CA ALA A 250 20.35 5.94 -0.99
C ALA A 250 19.93 4.58 -1.59
N PRO A 251 20.87 3.66 -1.91
CA PRO A 251 20.54 2.37 -2.51
C PRO A 251 19.52 1.55 -1.70
N ARG A 252 19.58 1.61 -0.36
CA ARG A 252 18.62 0.94 0.52
C ARG A 252 17.20 1.48 0.41
N ASP A 253 17.06 2.80 0.23
CA ASP A 253 15.73 3.42 0.12
C ASP A 253 15.14 3.17 -1.27
N ARG A 254 15.99 3.06 -2.31
CA ARG A 254 15.59 2.61 -3.65
C ARG A 254 15.11 1.16 -3.64
N ALA A 255 15.89 0.24 -3.08
CA ALA A 255 15.48 -1.16 -2.96
C ALA A 255 14.16 -1.34 -2.18
N HIS A 256 13.92 -0.51 -1.15
CA HIS A 256 12.64 -0.49 -0.43
C HIS A 256 11.48 -0.07 -1.34
N LEU A 257 11.65 0.99 -2.13
CA LEU A 257 10.65 1.48 -3.08
C LEU A 257 10.39 0.47 -4.21
N ASP A 258 11.44 -0.15 -4.76
CA ASP A 258 11.31 -1.17 -5.80
C ASP A 258 10.52 -2.38 -5.28
N ALA A 259 10.85 -2.89 -4.09
CA ALA A 259 10.09 -3.98 -3.46
C ALA A 259 8.64 -3.58 -3.14
N ALA A 260 8.42 -2.31 -2.78
CA ALA A 260 7.08 -1.78 -2.58
C ALA A 260 6.27 -1.77 -3.88
N LEU A 261 6.86 -1.28 -4.97
CA LEU A 261 6.26 -1.24 -6.29
C LEU A 261 5.94 -2.65 -6.82
N THR A 262 6.86 -3.60 -6.70
CA THR A 262 6.60 -5.01 -7.09
C THR A 262 5.37 -5.56 -6.38
N ARG A 263 5.22 -5.32 -5.06
CA ARG A 263 4.04 -5.77 -4.31
C ARG A 263 2.74 -5.09 -4.79
N ALA A 264 2.78 -3.82 -5.16
CA ALA A 264 1.62 -3.12 -5.70
C ALA A 264 1.22 -3.70 -7.08
N GLN A 265 2.19 -3.89 -7.97
CA GLN A 265 1.98 -4.47 -9.31
C GLN A 265 1.44 -5.90 -9.25
N THR A 266 1.94 -6.74 -8.34
CA THR A 266 1.40 -8.10 -8.14
C THR A 266 -0.07 -8.04 -7.72
N ARG A 267 -0.43 -7.19 -6.75
CA ARG A 267 -1.83 -7.04 -6.31
C ARG A 267 -2.75 -6.52 -7.41
N LEU A 268 -2.29 -5.56 -8.20
CA LEU A 268 -3.03 -5.07 -9.37
C LEU A 268 -3.28 -6.20 -10.36
N SER A 269 -2.23 -6.96 -10.71
CA SER A 269 -2.34 -8.08 -11.64
C SER A 269 -3.29 -9.18 -11.13
N GLU A 270 -3.26 -9.47 -9.83
CA GLU A 270 -4.21 -10.40 -9.20
C GLU A 270 -5.66 -9.90 -9.31
N ALA A 271 -5.91 -8.63 -8.97
CA ALA A 271 -7.25 -8.05 -9.05
C ALA A 271 -7.81 -8.05 -10.48
N VAL A 272 -6.98 -7.72 -11.47
CA VAL A 272 -7.35 -7.74 -12.89
C VAL A 272 -7.71 -9.17 -13.33
N ARG A 273 -6.90 -10.17 -12.95
CA ARG A 273 -7.18 -11.58 -13.26
C ARG A 273 -8.46 -12.07 -12.59
N GLU A 274 -8.71 -11.68 -11.34
CA GLU A 274 -9.94 -12.02 -10.62
C GLU A 274 -11.18 -11.42 -11.29
N LEU A 275 -11.14 -10.14 -11.69
CA LEU A 275 -12.22 -9.49 -12.44
C LEU A 275 -12.49 -10.18 -13.80
N ALA A 276 -11.44 -10.38 -14.59
CA ALA A 276 -11.54 -11.04 -15.89
C ALA A 276 -12.11 -12.47 -15.77
N ARG A 277 -11.74 -13.19 -14.70
CA ARG A 277 -12.27 -14.53 -14.43
C ARG A 277 -13.77 -14.48 -14.09
N VAL A 278 -14.20 -13.57 -13.22
CA VAL A 278 -15.64 -13.43 -12.89
C VAL A 278 -16.48 -13.16 -14.13
N ARG A 279 -16.01 -12.27 -15.01
CA ARG A 279 -16.67 -12.00 -16.30
C ARG A 279 -16.78 -13.22 -17.20
N ARG A 280 -15.70 -13.99 -17.29
CA ARG A 280 -15.69 -15.24 -18.04
C ARG A 280 -16.68 -16.25 -17.47
N LEU A 281 -16.82 -16.33 -16.14
CA LEU A 281 -17.76 -17.24 -15.48
C LEU A 281 -19.23 -16.84 -15.68
N GLN A 282 -19.51 -15.55 -15.85
CA GLN A 282 -20.86 -15.03 -16.09
C GLN A 282 -21.28 -15.12 -17.56
N THR A 283 -20.35 -15.36 -18.48
CA THR A 283 -20.67 -15.52 -19.91
C THR A 283 -21.42 -16.84 -20.11
N PRO A 284 -22.65 -16.85 -20.69
CA PRO A 284 -23.39 -18.07 -20.92
C PRO A 284 -22.55 -19.09 -21.69
N THR A 285 -22.44 -20.31 -21.16
CA THR A 285 -21.56 -21.38 -21.69
C THR A 285 -21.77 -21.65 -23.18
N ILE A 286 -22.98 -21.40 -23.69
CA ILE A 286 -23.35 -21.55 -25.11
C ILE A 286 -22.57 -20.56 -26.01
N LEU A 287 -22.42 -19.30 -25.59
CA LEU A 287 -21.61 -18.32 -26.33
C LEU A 287 -20.11 -18.62 -26.23
N ALA A 288 -19.66 -19.19 -25.10
CA ALA A 288 -18.28 -19.62 -24.93
C ALA A 288 -17.92 -20.83 -25.83
N GLN A 289 -18.86 -21.76 -26.05
CA GLN A 289 -18.67 -22.91 -26.95
C GLN A 289 -18.63 -22.50 -28.43
N LEU A 290 -19.43 -21.51 -28.84
CA LEU A 290 -19.42 -21.00 -30.22
C LEU A 290 -18.09 -20.33 -30.58
N ASN A 291 -17.45 -19.59 -29.65
CA ASN A 291 -16.14 -18.98 -29.88
C ASN A 291 -14.98 -20.01 -29.97
N VAL A 292 -15.09 -21.14 -29.28
CA VAL A 292 -14.08 -22.22 -29.37
C VAL A 292 -14.23 -22.99 -30.68
N ALA A 293 -15.46 -23.27 -31.12
CA ALA A 293 -15.72 -23.93 -32.40
C ALA A 293 -15.24 -23.10 -33.60
N ALA A 294 -15.45 -21.78 -33.57
CA ALA A 294 -14.96 -20.85 -34.60
C ALA A 294 -13.43 -20.74 -34.67
N SER A 295 -12.71 -21.07 -33.59
CA SER A 295 -11.24 -21.04 -33.54
C SER A 295 -10.58 -22.38 -33.91
N GLN A 296 -11.37 -23.45 -34.08
CA GLN A 296 -10.87 -24.79 -34.45
C GLN A 296 -11.06 -25.12 -35.94
N THR A 297 -11.74 -24.27 -36.70
CA THR A 297 -11.74 -24.34 -38.16
C THR A 297 -10.44 -23.75 -38.70
N VAL A 298 -9.51 -24.65 -39.10
CA VAL A 298 -8.37 -24.49 -40.04
C VAL A 298 -7.07 -25.01 -39.43
N VAL A 299 -6.79 -26.31 -39.62
CA VAL A 299 -5.57 -26.85 -40.27
C VAL A 299 -5.90 -28.29 -40.71
N ASN A 300 -6.59 -28.47 -41.84
CA ASN A 300 -6.65 -29.75 -42.55
C ASN A 300 -6.69 -29.47 -44.06
N GLY A 301 -5.52 -29.18 -44.59
CA GLY A 301 -5.22 -29.10 -46.01
C GLY A 301 -3.70 -28.94 -46.10
N SER A 302 -2.93 -29.71 -46.85
CA SER A 302 -3.24 -30.62 -47.94
C SER A 302 -1.97 -31.45 -48.19
N GLY A 303 -1.94 -32.71 -47.76
CA GLY A 303 -0.90 -33.67 -48.15
C GLY A 303 -1.38 -34.46 -49.36
N SER A 304 -1.31 -33.84 -50.54
CA SER A 304 -1.63 -34.49 -51.80
C SER A 304 -0.65 -35.63 -52.05
N GLY A 305 -1.19 -36.84 -52.22
CA GLY A 305 -0.43 -37.98 -52.71
C GLY A 305 -0.03 -37.78 -54.17
N ALA A 306 1.14 -38.33 -54.53
CA ALA A 306 1.48 -38.69 -55.89
C ALA A 306 2.40 -39.93 -55.84
N THR A 307 1.77 -41.10 -55.82
CA THR A 307 2.35 -42.37 -56.24
C THR A 307 1.91 -42.65 -57.67
N ALA A 308 2.86 -42.86 -58.58
CA ALA A 308 2.66 -43.70 -59.76
C ALA A 308 4.02 -44.27 -60.21
N GLN A 309 4.14 -45.59 -60.06
CA GLN A 309 5.08 -46.44 -60.79
C GLN A 309 4.59 -46.58 -62.24
N VAL A 310 5.50 -46.61 -63.22
CA VAL A 310 5.91 -47.78 -64.04
C VAL A 310 7.25 -47.41 -64.67
#